data_AF-A0A1F7AA42-F1
#
_entry.id   AF-A0A1F7AA42-F1
#
_cell.length_a   1.000
_cell.length_b   1.000
_cell.length_c   1.000
_cell.angle_alpha   90.00
_cell.angle_beta   90.00
_cell.angle_gamma   90.00
#
_symmetry.space_group_name_H-M   'P 1'
#
loop_
_entity.id
_entity.type
_entity.pdbx_description
1 polymer ?
#
loop_
_entity_poly.entity_id
_entity_poly.type
_entity_poly.pdbx_seq_one_letter_code
_entity_poly.pdbx_strand_id
1 'polypeptide(L)'
;MFEKKQKSKKIKMKRKNKNKNTLVKLLKCALIDTCAVLAGIVLSTPLITSHIDYVFADELNVFDDANEGVANDEINSEASADDSSEDSFPYSKTFIISAYYSPLPCQMRYVTGSYNGDIRLNGGGKRGADGTFVYPGMIAAPRTYNFGTKMDIPEVGIVAVHDRGGAIRPADGSALLYDRLDIWMGYGDKGLERALRWGKRTYEVVVYGSNDSIQEQISLSDYSPDEATPNDCSQVVLASVNTETVANAEINYGEAASSSTINVTSDKHMTNMEFSSMGEEVKALQAELKNLNFYKGEITGFYGELTQHAVFKFQQSQMLVRDKNSQGAGNFGPKTRDRLNEITATRRYNTAVVADKTVQYEKMVAARSKRDQVIVSELRYGTTGHEVSKLQRFLKDKGFFEGVLITEYYGPVTKEAVLKFQKANNIIVSENDTGAGDVGPNTLEIINTLS
;
A
#
# COMPACT_ATOMS: atom_id res chain seq x y z
N MET A 1 54.93 -31.17 29.68
CA MET A 1 54.11 -31.73 30.77
C MET A 1 54.17 -30.79 31.96
N PHE A 2 52.99 -30.40 32.45
CA PHE A 2 52.65 -29.88 33.78
C PHE A 2 53.25 -28.56 34.33
N GLU A 3 52.32 -27.59 34.43
CA GLU A 3 52.03 -26.66 35.54
C GLU A 3 53.16 -25.90 36.26
N LYS A 4 52.98 -24.56 36.32
CA LYS A 4 52.91 -23.85 37.60
C LYS A 4 52.26 -22.45 37.51
N LYS A 5 51.15 -22.34 38.24
CA LYS A 5 50.48 -21.19 38.89
C LYS A 5 51.24 -19.85 38.91
N GLN A 6 50.51 -18.76 38.60
CA GLN A 6 50.67 -17.48 39.29
C GLN A 6 49.34 -16.87 39.73
N LYS A 7 49.37 -16.30 40.94
CA LYS A 7 48.25 -15.88 41.80
C LYS A 7 47.83 -14.44 41.53
N SER A 8 46.52 -14.23 41.56
CA SER A 8 45.82 -12.94 41.61
C SER A 8 46.00 -12.22 42.97
N LYS A 9 46.28 -10.91 42.95
CA LYS A 9 46.24 -10.01 44.11
C LYS A 9 44.96 -9.18 44.07
N LYS A 10 44.12 -9.39 45.09
CA LYS A 10 42.96 -8.55 45.46
C LYS A 10 43.42 -7.21 46.03
N ILE A 11 42.85 -6.11 45.55
CA ILE A 11 42.80 -4.82 46.26
C ILE A 11 41.36 -4.60 46.74
N LYS A 12 41.20 -4.46 48.06
CA LYS A 12 39.98 -4.08 48.77
C LYS A 12 40.01 -2.57 49.00
N MET A 13 38.97 -1.84 48.58
CA MET A 13 38.53 -0.62 49.26
C MET A 13 37.04 -0.74 49.61
N LYS A 14 36.72 -0.32 50.82
CA LYS A 14 35.43 -0.44 51.52
C LYS A 14 34.62 0.86 51.36
N ARG A 15 33.30 0.71 51.65
CA ARG A 15 32.31 1.72 52.11
C ARG A 15 31.75 2.61 50.98
N LYS A 16 30.45 2.92 50.90
CA LYS A 16 29.36 2.97 51.90
C LYS A 16 28.02 2.83 51.17
N ASN A 17 27.10 2.09 51.77
CA ASN A 17 25.68 2.07 51.44
C ASN A 17 25.04 3.38 51.97
N LYS A 18 24.32 4.13 51.14
CA LYS A 18 23.42 5.21 51.57
C LYS A 18 22.19 5.26 50.67
N ASN A 19 21.04 5.26 51.34
CA ASN A 19 19.67 5.29 50.87
C ASN A 19 19.32 6.28 49.74
N LYS A 20 18.42 5.80 48.87
CA LYS A 20 17.12 6.37 48.44
C LYS A 20 16.92 7.90 48.48
N ASN A 21 16.34 8.39 47.38
CA ASN A 21 15.53 9.61 47.22
C ASN A 21 16.21 10.96 47.46
N THR A 22 16.81 11.54 46.40
CA THR A 22 16.74 12.99 46.18
C THR A 22 17.06 13.33 44.72
N LEU A 23 16.42 14.39 44.21
CA LEU A 23 16.65 15.11 42.94
C LEU A 23 15.81 14.71 41.70
N VAL A 24 14.50 14.93 41.85
CA VAL A 24 13.74 15.75 40.90
C VAL A 24 14.35 17.16 40.83
N LYS A 25 14.50 17.71 39.61
CA LYS A 25 14.91 19.09 39.20
C LYS A 25 16.29 19.20 38.54
N LEU A 26 16.31 19.97 37.43
CA LEU A 26 17.42 20.40 36.55
C LEU A 26 17.57 19.49 35.31
N LEU A 27 17.36 19.90 34.05
CA LEU A 27 17.25 21.21 33.42
C LEU A 27 16.22 21.20 32.27
N LYS A 28 15.29 22.16 32.30
CA LYS A 28 14.74 22.83 31.10
C LYS A 28 15.43 24.21 31.02
N CYS A 29 15.57 24.74 29.80
CA CYS A 29 16.05 26.07 29.39
C CYS A 29 17.55 26.24 29.05
N ALA A 30 17.84 26.26 27.75
CA ALA A 30 18.51 27.36 27.03
C ALA A 30 18.02 27.30 25.56
N LEU A 31 17.13 28.22 25.15
CA LEU A 31 17.38 29.40 24.27
C LEU A 31 17.71 29.00 22.82
N ILE A 32 16.78 29.07 21.85
CA ILE A 32 16.23 30.26 21.14
C ILE A 32 17.36 31.12 20.54
N ASP A 33 17.52 31.09 19.20
CA ASP A 33 17.46 32.31 18.36
C ASP A 33 17.41 32.05 16.84
N THR A 34 16.34 32.61 16.22
CA THR A 34 16.17 33.16 14.84
C THR A 34 16.31 32.24 13.60
N CYS A 35 15.45 32.30 12.56
CA CYS A 35 14.66 33.42 12.04
C CYS A 35 13.42 32.98 11.22
N ALA A 36 12.33 33.76 11.35
CA ALA A 36 11.13 33.82 10.48
C ALA A 36 11.49 34.42 9.10
N VAL A 37 10.69 34.37 8.02
CA VAL A 37 9.44 35.11 7.72
C VAL A 37 8.90 34.56 6.38
N LEU A 38 7.65 34.13 6.25
CA LEU A 38 6.56 34.90 5.63
C LEU A 38 5.18 34.30 5.99
N ALA A 39 4.37 35.11 6.67
CA ALA A 39 2.92 34.97 6.82
C ALA A 39 2.22 35.16 5.45
N GLY A 40 1.00 34.73 5.20
CA GLY A 40 -0.04 34.08 6.00
C GLY A 40 -1.32 33.99 5.16
N ILE A 41 -2.26 33.14 5.56
CA ILE A 41 -3.72 33.33 5.46
C ILE A 41 -4.32 32.23 6.33
N VAL A 42 -5.05 32.64 7.37
CA VAL A 42 -5.89 31.81 8.22
C VAL A 42 -7.26 31.73 7.57
N LEU A 43 -7.74 30.54 7.24
CA LEU A 43 -9.17 30.22 7.28
C LEU A 43 -9.35 28.78 7.76
N SER A 44 -10.24 28.65 8.74
CA SER A 44 -10.57 27.47 9.54
C SER A 44 -11.41 26.44 8.80
N THR A 45 -11.06 25.15 8.93
CA THR A 45 -12.02 24.03 9.01
C THR A 45 -11.41 22.88 9.83
N PRO A 46 -12.20 22.08 10.58
CA PRO A 46 -11.67 21.00 11.40
C PRO A 46 -11.58 19.70 10.58
N LEU A 47 -10.39 19.11 10.49
CA LEU A 47 -10.25 17.71 10.08
C LEU A 47 -10.17 16.81 11.31
N ILE A 48 -11.17 15.93 11.40
CA ILE A 48 -11.20 14.76 12.28
C ILE A 48 -9.96 13.92 11.99
N THR A 49 -9.05 13.84 12.95
CA THR A 49 -7.92 12.90 12.93
C THR A 49 -8.21 11.82 13.97
N SER A 50 -8.54 10.62 13.52
CA SER A 50 -8.58 9.44 14.37
C SER A 50 -7.14 8.98 14.64
N HIS A 51 -6.63 9.33 15.83
CA HIS A 51 -5.42 8.76 16.39
C HIS A 51 -5.64 7.27 16.71
N ILE A 52 -4.87 6.39 16.06
CA ILE A 52 -4.54 5.07 16.60
C ILE A 52 -3.18 5.24 17.28
N ASP A 53 -3.22 5.49 18.59
CA ASP A 53 -2.03 5.44 19.43
C ASP A 53 -1.71 3.98 19.74
N TYR A 54 -0.56 3.55 19.23
CA TYR A 54 0.15 2.34 19.61
C TYR A 54 0.59 2.49 21.07
N VAL A 55 -0.05 1.76 21.98
CA VAL A 55 0.39 1.64 23.37
C VAL A 55 1.43 0.52 23.46
N PHE A 56 2.68 0.89 23.71
CA PHE A 56 3.67 0.03 24.36
C PHE A 56 4.29 0.83 25.51
N ALA A 57 3.89 0.53 26.74
CA ALA A 57 4.72 0.74 27.93
C ALA A 57 4.16 -0.07 29.10
N ASP A 58 5.02 -0.94 29.61
CA ASP A 58 5.26 -1.27 31.01
C ASP A 58 4.08 -1.63 31.93
N GLU A 59 4.00 -2.92 32.28
CA GLU A 59 3.80 -3.32 33.67
C GLU A 59 4.78 -4.45 34.06
N LEU A 60 5.81 -4.05 34.81
CA LEU A 60 6.63 -4.90 35.68
C LEU A 60 6.30 -4.48 37.12
N ASN A 61 5.60 -5.33 37.89
CA ASN A 61 6.06 -5.87 39.18
C ASN A 61 4.95 -6.49 40.08
N VAL A 62 5.20 -7.76 40.44
CA VAL A 62 5.28 -8.34 41.80
C VAL A 62 4.02 -8.45 42.69
N PHE A 63 3.66 -9.71 43.02
CA PHE A 63 3.36 -10.26 44.37
C PHE A 63 3.57 -11.79 44.28
N ASP A 64 4.69 -12.35 44.78
CA ASP A 64 4.97 -12.92 46.12
C ASP A 64 4.54 -14.40 46.32
N ASP A 65 5.58 -15.25 46.41
CA ASP A 65 5.83 -16.44 47.24
C ASP A 65 4.68 -17.38 47.69
N ALA A 66 4.81 -18.68 47.32
CA ALA A 66 5.20 -19.77 48.25
C ALA A 66 4.61 -21.16 47.86
N ASN A 67 5.46 -22.19 48.05
CA ASN A 67 5.17 -23.63 48.21
C ASN A 67 4.77 -24.43 46.95
N GLU A 68 5.24 -25.66 46.70
CA GLU A 68 6.01 -26.62 47.50
C GLU A 68 6.62 -27.65 46.52
N GLY A 69 7.81 -28.18 46.82
CA GLY A 69 8.48 -29.14 45.96
C GLY A 69 7.98 -30.57 46.16
N VAL A 70 7.94 -31.36 45.07
CA VAL A 70 8.12 -32.82 45.12
C VAL A 70 8.97 -33.22 43.92
N ALA A 71 10.00 -34.02 44.22
CA ALA A 71 11.01 -34.51 43.30
C ALA A 71 10.55 -35.76 42.54
N ASN A 72 11.21 -35.96 41.38
CA ASN A 72 11.50 -37.21 40.69
C ASN A 72 10.33 -38.13 40.29
N ASP A 73 10.20 -38.36 38.99
CA ASP A 73 10.51 -39.69 38.45
C ASP A 73 10.79 -39.62 36.94
N GLU A 74 11.92 -40.22 36.57
CA GLU A 74 12.26 -40.60 35.21
C GLU A 74 11.26 -41.64 34.71
N ILE A 75 10.56 -41.37 33.61
CA ILE A 75 9.96 -42.41 32.78
C ILE A 75 10.39 -42.16 31.34
N ASN A 76 11.33 -43.00 30.90
CA ASN A 76 11.49 -43.35 29.49
C ASN A 76 10.16 -43.90 28.98
N SER A 77 9.55 -43.22 28.02
CA SER A 77 8.61 -43.86 27.11
C SER A 77 8.88 -43.36 25.70
N GLU A 78 9.47 -44.23 24.89
CA GLU A 78 9.40 -44.20 23.44
C GLU A 78 7.92 -44.08 23.06
N ALA A 79 7.49 -42.89 22.62
CA ALA A 79 6.16 -42.68 22.08
C ALA A 79 6.23 -42.93 20.57
N SER A 80 5.79 -44.14 20.24
CA SER A 80 5.29 -44.59 18.95
C SER A 80 4.47 -43.53 18.21
N ALA A 81 4.68 -43.48 16.91
CA ALA A 81 3.78 -42.87 15.95
C ALA A 81 2.39 -43.51 16.04
N ASP A 82 1.44 -42.81 16.67
CA ASP A 82 0.01 -42.80 16.35
C ASP A 82 -0.64 -41.74 17.25
N ASP A 83 -0.84 -40.53 16.73
CA ASP A 83 -1.73 -39.54 17.35
C ASP A 83 -2.64 -38.99 16.26
N SER A 84 -3.64 -39.80 15.94
CA SER A 84 -4.82 -39.44 15.18
C SER A 84 -5.79 -38.69 16.10
N SER A 85 -5.42 -37.47 16.52
CA SER A 85 -6.44 -36.51 16.92
C SER A 85 -7.17 -36.09 15.63
N GLU A 86 -8.36 -36.64 15.39
CA GLU A 86 -9.26 -36.10 14.37
C GLU A 86 -9.50 -34.61 14.68
N ASP A 87 -8.83 -33.72 13.94
CA ASP A 87 -9.13 -32.30 13.97
C ASP A 87 -10.63 -32.15 13.71
N SER A 88 -11.38 -31.64 14.69
CA SER A 88 -12.82 -31.42 14.55
C SER A 88 -13.03 -30.35 13.48
N PHE A 89 -13.42 -30.80 12.28
CA PHE A 89 -13.76 -29.91 11.17
C PHE A 89 -15.26 -29.56 11.19
N PRO A 90 -15.65 -28.33 10.78
CA PRO A 90 -14.77 -27.22 10.46
C PRO A 90 -14.24 -26.48 11.70
N TYR A 91 -13.07 -25.85 11.58
CA TYR A 91 -12.56 -24.92 12.59
C TYR A 91 -12.05 -23.63 11.96
N SER A 92 -11.99 -22.55 12.75
CA SER A 92 -11.39 -21.28 12.32
C SER A 92 -9.96 -21.17 12.85
N LYS A 93 -9.03 -20.74 11.99
CA LYS A 93 -7.64 -20.47 12.38
C LYS A 93 -7.12 -19.26 11.63
N THR A 94 -6.28 -18.46 12.29
CA THR A 94 -5.64 -17.30 11.67
C THR A 94 -4.40 -17.72 10.88
N PHE A 95 -4.29 -17.21 9.66
CA PHE A 95 -3.17 -17.45 8.76
C PHE A 95 -2.57 -16.13 8.29
N ILE A 96 -1.28 -16.16 7.99
CA ILE A 96 -0.64 -15.14 7.15
C ILE A 96 -0.70 -15.61 5.70
N ILE A 97 -1.31 -14.82 4.84
CA ILE A 97 -1.60 -15.21 3.46
C ILE A 97 -0.89 -14.24 2.51
N SER A 98 0.02 -14.78 1.71
CA SER A 98 0.62 -14.07 0.57
C SER A 98 -0.04 -14.49 -0.75
N ALA A 99 0.33 -13.80 -1.83
CA ALA A 99 -0.07 -14.18 -3.16
C ALA A 99 1.14 -14.23 -4.08
N TYR A 100 1.07 -15.14 -5.06
CA TYR A 100 2.05 -15.26 -6.12
C TYR A 100 1.35 -15.33 -7.48
N TYR A 101 2.12 -15.12 -8.53
CA TYR A 101 1.63 -15.19 -9.91
C TYR A 101 2.63 -15.91 -10.80
N SER A 102 2.18 -16.40 -11.94
CA SER A 102 3.08 -17.05 -12.90
C SER A 102 3.57 -16.04 -13.95
N PRO A 103 4.84 -15.64 -13.92
CA PRO A 103 5.37 -14.68 -14.87
C PRO A 103 5.42 -15.26 -16.28
N LEU A 104 5.19 -14.39 -17.27
CA LEU A 104 5.35 -14.66 -18.71
C LEU A 104 6.51 -13.82 -19.27
N PRO A 105 7.28 -14.30 -20.25
CA PRO A 105 8.39 -13.53 -20.84
C PRO A 105 7.92 -12.31 -21.65
N CYS A 106 6.65 -12.26 -22.03
CA CYS A 106 6.06 -11.17 -22.81
C CYS A 106 5.31 -10.12 -21.97
N GLN A 107 5.35 -10.18 -20.64
CA GLN A 107 4.67 -9.20 -19.80
C GLN A 107 5.40 -7.84 -19.81
N MET A 108 4.66 -6.76 -19.64
CA MET A 108 5.22 -5.41 -19.64
C MET A 108 6.05 -5.11 -18.39
N ARG A 109 5.69 -5.70 -17.26
CA ARG A 109 6.29 -5.39 -15.96
C ARG A 109 6.65 -6.63 -15.18
N TYR A 110 7.74 -6.56 -14.44
CA TYR A 110 8.21 -7.63 -13.58
C TYR A 110 8.40 -7.10 -12.17
N VAL A 111 8.02 -7.87 -11.16
CA VAL A 111 8.24 -7.53 -9.74
C VAL A 111 9.70 -7.23 -9.46
N THR A 112 10.58 -8.07 -10.00
CA THR A 112 12.04 -7.99 -9.83
C THR A 112 12.72 -7.17 -10.91
N GLY A 113 11.95 -6.56 -11.83
CA GLY A 113 12.45 -5.88 -13.02
C GLY A 113 12.90 -6.82 -14.15
N SER A 114 12.78 -8.14 -14.01
CA SER A 114 13.10 -9.10 -15.09
C SER A 114 12.30 -10.40 -15.00
N TYR A 115 12.03 -11.03 -16.15
CA TYR A 115 11.39 -12.36 -16.21
C TYR A 115 12.11 -13.41 -15.39
N ASN A 116 13.42 -13.52 -15.55
CA ASN A 116 14.22 -14.51 -14.84
C ASN A 116 14.22 -14.28 -13.32
N GLY A 117 14.09 -13.02 -12.87
CA GLY A 117 13.95 -12.73 -11.45
C GLY A 117 12.59 -13.15 -10.92
N ASP A 118 11.51 -12.93 -11.66
CA ASP A 118 10.17 -13.31 -11.21
C ASP A 118 9.97 -14.82 -11.23
N ILE A 119 10.61 -15.53 -12.16
CA ILE A 119 10.65 -17.01 -12.15
C ILE A 119 11.36 -17.54 -10.89
N ARG A 120 12.43 -16.88 -10.43
CA ARG A 120 13.09 -17.27 -9.17
C ARG A 120 12.23 -16.96 -7.94
N LEU A 121 11.50 -15.84 -7.98
CA LEU A 121 10.62 -15.40 -6.90
C LEU A 121 9.41 -16.33 -6.75
N ASN A 122 8.65 -16.50 -7.83
CA ASN A 122 7.33 -17.13 -7.82
C ASN A 122 7.34 -18.61 -8.24
N GLY A 123 8.45 -19.07 -8.82
CA GLY A 123 8.53 -20.38 -9.48
C GLY A 123 8.00 -20.36 -10.91
N GLY A 124 8.43 -21.34 -11.71
CA GLY A 124 7.98 -21.56 -13.09
C GLY A 124 7.06 -22.77 -13.26
N GLY A 125 6.67 -23.41 -12.16
CA GLY A 125 5.81 -24.59 -12.18
C GLY A 125 4.42 -24.25 -12.67
N LYS A 126 3.89 -25.07 -13.60
CA LYS A 126 2.50 -24.99 -14.08
C LYS A 126 1.57 -25.92 -13.30
N ARG A 127 2.10 -26.63 -12.31
CA ARG A 127 1.41 -27.62 -11.50
C ARG A 127 1.82 -27.46 -10.04
N GLY A 128 0.88 -27.67 -9.14
CA GLY A 128 1.14 -27.80 -7.72
C GLY A 128 1.92 -29.08 -7.40
N ALA A 129 2.42 -29.16 -6.17
CA ALA A 129 3.15 -30.31 -5.67
C ALA A 129 2.39 -31.65 -5.73
N ASP A 130 1.05 -31.63 -5.82
CA ASP A 130 0.23 -32.83 -6.03
C ASP A 130 -0.05 -33.18 -7.50
N GLY A 131 0.45 -32.37 -8.45
CA GLY A 131 0.28 -32.55 -9.88
C GLY A 131 -0.91 -31.80 -10.50
N THR A 132 -1.79 -31.20 -9.69
CA THR A 132 -2.91 -30.37 -10.16
C THR A 132 -2.38 -29.18 -10.95
N PHE A 133 -2.97 -28.87 -12.11
CA PHE A 133 -2.60 -27.65 -12.85
C PHE A 133 -2.94 -26.42 -12.02
N VAL A 134 -2.08 -25.39 -12.05
CA VAL A 134 -2.38 -24.14 -11.34
C VAL A 134 -3.70 -23.56 -11.83
N TYR A 135 -4.50 -23.09 -10.89
CA TYR A 135 -5.76 -22.40 -11.15
C TYR A 135 -5.95 -21.30 -10.10
N PRO A 136 -6.82 -20.31 -10.36
CA PRO A 136 -7.03 -19.15 -9.49
C PRO A 136 -7.48 -19.59 -8.11
N GLY A 137 -6.83 -19.08 -7.07
CA GLY A 137 -7.17 -19.47 -5.71
C GLY A 137 -6.50 -20.76 -5.24
N MET A 138 -5.79 -21.51 -6.11
CA MET A 138 -4.96 -22.64 -5.66
C MET A 138 -4.04 -22.18 -4.53
N ILE A 139 -4.04 -22.90 -3.41
CA ILE A 139 -3.21 -22.55 -2.25
C ILE A 139 -2.04 -23.51 -2.05
N ALA A 140 -0.88 -22.92 -1.76
CA ALA A 140 0.25 -23.58 -1.15
C ALA A 140 0.13 -23.48 0.38
N ALA A 141 0.27 -24.62 1.07
CA ALA A 141 0.15 -24.69 2.53
C ALA A 141 1.30 -25.48 3.17
N PRO A 142 1.51 -25.38 4.50
CA PRO A 142 2.45 -26.22 5.23
C PRO A 142 2.08 -27.70 5.12
N ARG A 143 3.07 -28.58 5.35
CA ARG A 143 2.87 -30.04 5.27
C ARG A 143 1.86 -30.59 6.27
N THR A 144 1.52 -29.83 7.32
CA THR A 144 0.48 -30.16 8.30
C THR A 144 -0.93 -30.16 7.69
N TYR A 145 -1.13 -29.54 6.53
CA TYR A 145 -2.41 -29.55 5.81
C TYR A 145 -2.32 -30.50 4.62
N ASN A 146 -3.12 -31.57 4.64
CA ASN A 146 -3.16 -32.54 3.56
C ASN A 146 -3.61 -31.90 2.23
N PHE A 147 -3.15 -32.45 1.11
CA PHE A 147 -3.69 -32.03 -0.19
C PHE A 147 -5.20 -32.27 -0.25
N GLY A 148 -5.93 -31.38 -0.93
CA GLY A 148 -7.38 -31.37 -0.97
C GLY A 148 -8.08 -30.76 0.26
N THR A 149 -7.34 -30.34 1.29
CA THR A 149 -7.92 -29.60 2.43
C THR A 149 -8.64 -28.36 1.91
N LYS A 150 -9.95 -28.26 2.18
CA LYS A 150 -10.78 -27.12 1.77
C LYS A 150 -10.71 -26.00 2.81
N MET A 151 -10.60 -24.77 2.33
CA MET A 151 -10.50 -23.57 3.15
C MET A 151 -11.36 -22.46 2.56
N ASP A 152 -12.17 -21.79 3.39
CA ASP A 152 -12.87 -20.56 3.00
C ASP A 152 -12.03 -19.35 3.43
N ILE A 153 -11.49 -18.64 2.44
CA ILE A 153 -10.62 -17.48 2.62
C ILE A 153 -11.41 -16.21 2.24
N PRO A 154 -11.54 -15.22 3.15
CA PRO A 154 -12.19 -13.95 2.82
C PRO A 154 -11.62 -13.30 1.56
N GLU A 155 -12.50 -12.74 0.72
CA GLU A 155 -12.18 -12.10 -0.57
C GLU A 155 -11.64 -13.06 -1.67
N VAL A 156 -11.56 -14.36 -1.39
CA VAL A 156 -11.13 -15.38 -2.37
C VAL A 156 -12.16 -16.49 -2.53
N GLY A 157 -12.83 -16.89 -1.45
CA GLY A 157 -13.84 -17.96 -1.43
C GLY A 157 -13.26 -19.31 -1.02
N ILE A 158 -13.96 -20.38 -1.41
CA ILE A 158 -13.62 -21.75 -1.04
C ILE A 158 -12.55 -22.29 -2.00
N VAL A 159 -11.39 -22.61 -1.46
CA VAL A 159 -10.20 -23.06 -2.20
C VAL A 159 -9.63 -24.34 -1.59
N ALA A 160 -8.66 -24.96 -2.26
CA ALA A 160 -8.05 -26.19 -1.80
C ALA A 160 -6.52 -26.19 -1.84
N VAL A 161 -5.94 -26.92 -0.89
CA VAL A 161 -4.50 -27.14 -0.80
C VAL A 161 -4.03 -28.09 -1.91
N HIS A 162 -3.23 -27.59 -2.85
CA HIS A 162 -2.63 -28.41 -3.92
C HIS A 162 -1.12 -28.23 -4.06
N ASP A 163 -0.54 -27.23 -3.38
CA ASP A 163 0.86 -26.90 -3.57
C ASP A 163 1.68 -26.79 -2.27
N ARG A 164 3.00 -26.74 -2.43
CA ARG A 164 4.00 -26.58 -1.37
C ARG A 164 5.07 -25.59 -1.83
N GLY A 165 5.32 -24.55 -1.05
CA GLY A 165 6.44 -23.64 -1.28
C GLY A 165 7.50 -23.74 -0.18
N GLY A 166 8.78 -23.57 -0.54
CA GLY A 166 9.89 -23.65 0.43
C GLY A 166 9.89 -22.58 1.53
N ALA A 167 9.08 -21.53 1.36
CA ALA A 167 8.84 -20.46 2.32
C ALA A 167 7.46 -20.56 3.00
N ILE A 168 6.67 -21.61 2.71
CA ILE A 168 5.33 -21.86 3.25
C ILE A 168 5.47 -22.83 4.42
N ARG A 169 5.34 -22.30 5.63
CA ARG A 169 5.76 -22.97 6.87
C ARG A 169 4.70 -22.78 7.97
N PRO A 170 4.60 -23.71 8.93
CA PRO A 170 3.71 -23.56 10.08
C PRO A 170 4.25 -22.50 11.05
N ALA A 171 3.39 -22.01 11.93
CA ALA A 171 3.75 -21.19 13.08
C ALA A 171 4.79 -21.91 13.95
N ASP A 172 5.69 -21.15 14.56
CA ASP A 172 6.78 -21.68 15.40
C ASP A 172 6.81 -21.08 16.82
N GLY A 173 5.77 -20.33 17.20
CA GLY A 173 5.57 -19.80 18.55
C GLY A 173 6.59 -18.76 19.02
N SER A 174 7.56 -18.38 18.18
CA SER A 174 8.65 -17.47 18.57
C SER A 174 8.74 -16.24 17.69
N ALA A 175 8.74 -16.41 16.36
CA ALA A 175 8.72 -15.31 15.39
C ALA A 175 7.51 -15.39 14.45
N LEU A 176 6.94 -16.57 14.27
CA LEU A 176 5.78 -16.83 13.41
C LEU A 176 4.57 -17.16 14.28
N LEU A 177 3.68 -16.18 14.42
CA LEU A 177 2.44 -16.34 15.19
C LEU A 177 1.39 -17.20 14.47
N TYR A 178 1.44 -17.24 13.13
CA TYR A 178 0.44 -17.89 12.29
C TYR A 178 1.08 -18.68 11.16
N ASP A 179 0.40 -19.74 10.74
CA ASP A 179 0.80 -20.55 9.59
C ASP A 179 0.72 -19.70 8.32
N ARG A 180 1.63 -19.95 7.37
CA ARG A 180 1.64 -19.24 6.09
C ARG A 180 0.89 -19.99 5.01
N LEU A 181 0.05 -19.29 4.26
CA LEU A 181 -0.50 -19.73 2.97
C LEU A 181 0.05 -18.85 1.83
N ASP A 182 0.06 -19.39 0.61
CA ASP A 182 0.32 -18.62 -0.62
C ASP A 182 -0.75 -18.93 -1.65
N ILE A 183 -1.33 -17.90 -2.26
CA ILE A 183 -2.44 -18.05 -3.21
C ILE A 183 -1.96 -17.71 -4.62
N TRP A 184 -2.26 -18.59 -5.57
CA TRP A 184 -1.98 -18.33 -6.98
C TRP A 184 -3.02 -17.38 -7.61
N MET A 185 -2.56 -16.33 -8.29
CA MET A 185 -3.40 -15.19 -8.74
C MET A 185 -3.57 -15.03 -10.26
N GLY A 186 -2.89 -15.83 -11.08
CA GLY A 186 -2.95 -15.71 -12.55
C GLY A 186 -1.58 -15.69 -13.24
N TYR A 187 -1.62 -15.67 -14.57
CA TYR A 187 -0.44 -15.43 -15.41
C TYR A 187 -0.24 -13.95 -15.77
N GLY A 188 1.01 -13.57 -16.02
CA GLY A 188 1.38 -12.29 -16.66
C GLY A 188 0.98 -11.03 -15.89
N ASP A 189 0.81 -9.91 -16.60
CA ASP A 189 0.56 -8.57 -15.99
C ASP A 189 -0.70 -8.53 -15.12
N LYS A 190 -1.77 -9.24 -15.50
CA LYS A 190 -3.01 -9.30 -14.70
C LYS A 190 -2.84 -10.10 -13.40
N GLY A 191 -2.15 -11.24 -13.47
CA GLY A 191 -1.79 -12.03 -12.29
C GLY A 191 -0.87 -11.25 -11.35
N LEU A 192 0.11 -10.54 -11.92
CA LEU A 192 0.99 -9.63 -11.20
C LEU A 192 0.19 -8.56 -10.45
N GLU A 193 -0.71 -7.86 -11.13
CA GLU A 193 -1.52 -6.80 -10.53
C GLU A 193 -2.39 -7.32 -9.38
N ARG A 194 -3.02 -8.49 -9.53
CA ARG A 194 -3.78 -9.11 -8.43
C ARG A 194 -2.88 -9.52 -7.27
N ALA A 195 -1.73 -10.13 -7.52
CA ALA A 195 -0.79 -10.50 -6.45
C ALA A 195 -0.28 -9.27 -5.68
N LEU A 196 0.08 -8.19 -6.38
CA LEU A 196 0.55 -6.95 -5.74
C LEU A 196 -0.57 -6.27 -4.94
N ARG A 197 -1.80 -6.24 -5.46
CA ARG A 197 -2.98 -5.67 -4.80
C ARG A 197 -3.41 -6.49 -3.58
N TRP A 198 -3.27 -7.81 -3.64
CA TRP A 198 -3.45 -8.68 -2.49
C TRP A 198 -2.38 -8.41 -1.42
N GLY A 199 -1.10 -8.46 -1.81
CA GLY A 199 0.02 -8.26 -0.92
C GLY A 199 0.20 -9.40 0.10
N LYS A 200 0.47 -9.06 1.35
CA LYS A 200 0.55 -10.03 2.46
C LYS A 200 -0.42 -9.59 3.55
N ARG A 201 -1.35 -10.46 3.93
CA ARG A 201 -2.45 -10.16 4.86
C ARG A 201 -2.55 -11.22 5.94
N THR A 202 -3.27 -10.90 7.02
CA THR A 202 -3.60 -11.86 8.07
C THR A 202 -5.11 -11.99 8.09
N TYR A 203 -5.62 -13.20 7.90
CA TYR A 203 -7.06 -13.49 7.92
C TYR A 203 -7.34 -14.69 8.80
N GLU A 204 -8.50 -14.66 9.44
CA GLU A 204 -9.14 -15.85 9.96
C GLU A 204 -9.76 -16.63 8.79
N VAL A 205 -9.46 -17.92 8.73
CA VAL A 205 -9.85 -18.83 7.65
C VAL A 205 -10.60 -20.00 8.27
N VAL A 206 -11.71 -20.40 7.65
CA VAL A 206 -12.44 -21.61 8.05
C VAL A 206 -11.84 -22.80 7.30
N VAL A 207 -11.36 -23.79 8.03
CA VAL A 207 -10.74 -25.02 7.50
C VAL A 207 -11.75 -26.16 7.64
N TYR A 208 -12.04 -26.84 6.53
CA TYR A 208 -13.03 -27.93 6.47
C TYR A 208 -12.41 -29.33 6.36
N GLY A 209 -11.08 -29.43 6.29
CA GLY A 209 -10.39 -30.69 6.03
C GLY A 209 -10.57 -31.17 4.59
N SER A 210 -10.19 -32.42 4.31
CA SER A 210 -10.42 -33.05 3.01
C SER A 210 -11.89 -33.46 2.91
N ASN A 211 -12.72 -32.62 2.28
CA ASN A 211 -14.16 -32.85 2.13
C ASN A 211 -14.59 -32.66 0.67
N ASP A 212 -14.78 -33.77 -0.05
CA ASP A 212 -15.15 -33.78 -1.47
C ASP A 212 -16.58 -33.29 -1.74
N SER A 213 -17.43 -33.23 -0.70
CA SER A 213 -18.78 -32.66 -0.82
C SER A 213 -18.75 -31.14 -0.93
N ILE A 214 -17.66 -30.51 -0.50
CA ILE A 214 -17.44 -29.07 -0.60
C ILE A 214 -16.71 -28.77 -1.91
N GLN A 215 -17.41 -28.11 -2.82
CA GLN A 215 -16.86 -27.67 -4.09
C GLN A 215 -16.10 -26.35 -3.93
N GLU A 216 -15.01 -26.20 -4.69
CA GLU A 216 -14.29 -24.94 -4.72
C GLU A 216 -15.10 -23.88 -5.46
N GLN A 217 -15.13 -22.68 -4.88
CA GLN A 217 -15.89 -21.54 -5.35
C GLN A 217 -15.01 -20.30 -5.23
N ILE A 218 -14.24 -20.02 -6.28
CA ILE A 218 -13.28 -18.92 -6.29
C ILE A 218 -13.96 -17.63 -6.77
N SER A 219 -13.79 -16.56 -6.00
CA SER A 219 -14.27 -15.22 -6.29
C SER A 219 -13.11 -14.24 -6.17
N LEU A 220 -12.29 -14.14 -7.22
CA LEU A 220 -11.24 -13.12 -7.32
C LEU A 220 -11.76 -11.95 -8.17
N SER A 221 -11.70 -10.73 -7.62
CA SER A 221 -12.08 -9.51 -8.35
C SER A 221 -11.23 -9.35 -9.62
N ASP A 222 -11.86 -8.99 -10.74
CA ASP A 222 -11.25 -8.77 -12.05
C ASP A 222 -10.55 -10.00 -12.67
N TYR A 223 -10.86 -11.20 -12.19
CA TYR A 223 -10.34 -12.44 -12.77
C TYR A 223 -11.24 -12.95 -13.90
N SER A 224 -10.67 -13.24 -15.08
CA SER A 224 -11.31 -14.01 -16.16
C SER A 224 -10.73 -15.42 -16.27
N PRO A 225 -11.56 -16.48 -16.44
CA PRO A 225 -11.10 -17.86 -16.66
C PRO A 225 -10.03 -18.03 -17.74
N ASP A 226 -10.04 -17.18 -18.78
CA ASP A 226 -9.03 -17.22 -19.85
C ASP A 226 -7.60 -17.00 -19.32
N GLU A 227 -7.47 -16.29 -18.19
CA GLU A 227 -6.21 -15.97 -17.54
C GLU A 227 -5.60 -17.15 -16.75
N ALA A 228 -6.33 -18.26 -16.60
CA ALA A 228 -5.78 -19.52 -16.10
C ALA A 228 -4.85 -20.17 -17.13
N THR A 229 -4.88 -19.71 -18.38
CA THR A 229 -4.00 -20.20 -19.44
C THR A 229 -2.84 -19.23 -19.66
N PRO A 230 -1.58 -19.70 -19.73
CA PRO A 230 -0.47 -18.85 -20.10
C PRO A 230 -0.66 -18.31 -21.53
N ASN A 231 -0.68 -16.99 -21.70
CA ASN A 231 -0.70 -16.39 -23.04
C ASN A 231 0.48 -16.88 -23.89
N ASP A 232 0.24 -17.10 -25.18
CA ASP A 232 1.29 -17.49 -26.12
C ASP A 232 2.23 -16.31 -26.39
N CYS A 233 3.39 -16.32 -25.74
CA CYS A 233 4.43 -15.33 -25.95
C CYS A 233 5.21 -15.52 -27.27
N SER A 234 4.88 -16.51 -28.10
CA SER A 234 5.51 -16.70 -29.42
C SER A 234 5.04 -15.68 -30.47
N GLN A 235 3.93 -15.00 -30.22
CA GLN A 235 3.27 -14.09 -31.18
C GLN A 235 3.55 -12.60 -30.93
N VAL A 236 4.48 -12.24 -30.02
CA VAL A 236 4.88 -10.83 -29.86
C VAL A 236 5.73 -10.43 -31.06
N VAL A 237 5.07 -10.03 -32.13
CA VAL A 237 5.67 -9.26 -33.21
C VAL A 237 6.21 -8.00 -32.56
N LEU A 238 7.54 -7.88 -32.50
CA LEU A 238 8.20 -6.60 -32.32
C LEU A 238 7.63 -5.69 -33.41
N ALA A 239 6.76 -4.76 -33.04
CA ALA A 239 6.38 -3.67 -33.93
C ALA A 239 7.64 -2.84 -34.14
N SER A 240 8.45 -3.26 -35.12
CA SER A 240 9.54 -2.49 -35.66
C SER A 240 8.93 -1.21 -36.21
N VAL A 241 9.33 -0.09 -35.62
CA VAL A 241 9.09 1.23 -36.17
C VAL A 241 9.76 1.27 -37.54
N ASN A 242 8.98 1.09 -38.60
CA ASN A 242 9.43 1.34 -39.96
C ASN A 242 9.35 2.84 -40.21
N THR A 243 10.49 3.52 -40.06
CA THR A 243 10.73 4.83 -40.65
C THR A 243 10.95 4.67 -42.15
N GLU A 244 10.51 5.67 -42.93
CA GLU A 244 10.57 5.83 -44.40
C GLU A 244 9.32 5.24 -45.12
N THR A 245 8.35 6.03 -45.63
CA THR A 245 8.47 7.19 -46.51
C THR A 245 7.19 8.04 -46.54
N VAL A 246 7.40 9.35 -46.52
CA VAL A 246 6.56 10.51 -46.91
C VAL A 246 5.68 10.20 -48.15
N ALA A 247 4.42 10.65 -48.32
CA ALA A 247 3.99 12.04 -48.32
C ALA A 247 2.45 12.21 -48.52
N ASN A 248 1.94 13.35 -48.04
CA ASN A 248 0.76 14.10 -48.51
C ASN A 248 -0.65 13.69 -48.04
N ALA A 249 -1.07 14.22 -46.89
CA ALA A 249 -2.23 15.12 -46.78
C ALA A 249 -2.26 15.76 -45.38
N GLU A 250 -1.98 17.06 -45.32
CA GLU A 250 -2.13 17.88 -44.12
C GLU A 250 -3.61 18.09 -43.78
N ILE A 251 -4.04 17.67 -42.59
CA ILE A 251 -5.12 18.33 -41.86
C ILE A 251 -4.66 18.57 -40.43
N ASN A 252 -4.58 19.85 -40.08
CA ASN A 252 -4.15 20.40 -38.81
C ASN A 252 -5.30 20.34 -37.78
N TYR A 253 -5.11 19.58 -36.70
CA TYR A 253 -5.85 19.77 -35.45
C TYR A 253 -4.84 20.02 -34.33
N GLY A 254 -4.93 21.21 -33.75
CA GLY A 254 -4.09 21.65 -32.64
C GLY A 254 -4.43 20.98 -31.31
N GLU A 255 -3.39 20.94 -30.49
CA GLU A 255 -3.37 20.98 -29.03
C GLU A 255 -3.89 19.77 -28.19
N ALA A 256 -2.95 19.27 -27.38
CA ALA A 256 -3.11 18.70 -26.04
C ALA A 256 -3.81 17.34 -25.86
N ALA A 257 -3.00 16.27 -25.90
CA ALA A 257 -2.98 15.27 -24.84
C ALA A 257 -1.62 14.55 -24.84
N SER A 258 -0.71 15.06 -23.99
CA SER A 258 0.57 14.42 -23.70
C SER A 258 0.30 13.05 -23.08
N SER A 259 0.47 12.00 -23.89
CA SER A 259 0.60 10.63 -23.42
C SER A 259 1.90 10.56 -22.64
N SER A 260 1.80 10.71 -21.32
CA SER A 260 2.90 10.52 -20.39
C SER A 260 3.25 9.03 -20.39
N THR A 261 4.08 8.63 -21.34
CA THR A 261 4.91 7.44 -21.23
C THR A 261 5.75 7.63 -19.97
N ILE A 262 5.35 6.94 -18.89
CA ILE A 262 6.21 6.81 -17.73
C ILE A 262 7.41 6.00 -18.19
N ASN A 263 8.47 6.69 -18.61
CA ASN A 263 9.81 6.14 -18.72
C ASN A 263 10.25 5.76 -17.31
N VAL A 264 9.84 4.58 -16.87
CA VAL A 264 10.45 3.92 -15.72
C VAL A 264 11.88 3.61 -16.15
N THR A 265 12.79 4.50 -15.77
CA THR A 265 14.23 4.27 -15.85
C THR A 265 14.51 2.87 -15.32
N SER A 266 15.17 2.05 -16.14
CA SER A 266 15.59 0.69 -15.83
C SER A 266 16.00 0.55 -14.36
N ASP A 267 15.17 -0.18 -13.61
CA ASP A 267 15.40 -0.46 -12.20
C ASP A 267 16.78 -1.08 -12.02
N LYS A 268 17.60 -0.40 -11.24
CA LYS A 268 18.91 -0.88 -10.81
C LYS A 268 18.74 -2.24 -10.12
N HIS A 269 19.07 -3.30 -10.83
CA HIS A 269 18.97 -4.67 -10.34
C HIS A 269 19.93 -4.84 -9.15
N MET A 270 19.39 -4.99 -7.94
CA MET A 270 20.23 -5.26 -6.77
C MET A 270 20.92 -6.62 -6.97
N THR A 271 22.22 -6.70 -6.74
CA THR A 271 22.99 -7.94 -6.87
C THR A 271 22.92 -8.77 -5.58
N ASN A 272 23.42 -10.01 -5.59
CA ASN A 272 23.60 -10.77 -4.34
C ASN A 272 24.64 -10.02 -3.50
N MET A 273 24.33 -9.77 -2.23
CA MET A 273 25.23 -9.06 -1.32
C MET A 273 25.35 -9.82 -0.01
N GLU A 274 26.58 -9.88 0.50
CA GLU A 274 26.93 -10.54 1.75
C GLU A 274 27.85 -9.66 2.58
N PHE A 275 28.22 -10.15 3.76
CA PHE A 275 29.14 -9.45 4.66
C PHE A 275 30.40 -8.97 3.92
N SER A 276 30.82 -7.74 4.20
CA SER A 276 31.92 -7.02 3.54
C SER A 276 31.68 -6.54 2.10
N SER A 277 30.50 -6.77 1.52
CA SER A 277 30.13 -6.13 0.24
C SER A 277 30.14 -4.60 0.37
N MET A 278 30.50 -3.90 -0.71
CA MET A 278 30.53 -2.43 -0.75
C MET A 278 29.95 -1.92 -2.07
N GLY A 279 29.42 -0.69 -2.06
CA GLY A 279 29.04 0.01 -3.28
C GLY A 279 27.65 0.66 -3.22
N GLU A 280 27.21 1.14 -4.38
CA GLU A 280 25.94 1.85 -4.52
C GLU A 280 24.72 0.91 -4.39
N GLU A 281 24.89 -0.39 -4.61
CA GLU A 281 23.87 -1.41 -4.38
C GLU A 281 23.62 -1.61 -2.87
N VAL A 282 24.68 -1.56 -2.08
CA VAL A 282 24.59 -1.65 -0.62
C VAL A 282 23.93 -0.40 -0.05
N LYS A 283 24.21 0.79 -0.62
CA LYS A 283 23.51 2.03 -0.25
C LYS A 283 22.02 1.92 -0.52
N ALA A 284 21.64 1.42 -1.70
CA ALA A 284 20.24 1.20 -2.05
C ALA A 284 19.55 0.21 -1.10
N LEU A 285 20.23 -0.88 -0.74
CA LEU A 285 19.73 -1.85 0.24
C LEU A 285 19.51 -1.20 1.61
N GLN A 286 20.53 -0.49 2.13
CA GLN A 286 20.45 0.18 3.42
C GLN A 286 19.33 1.24 3.45
N ALA A 287 19.16 2.00 2.37
CA ALA A 287 18.09 2.97 2.23
C ALA A 287 16.71 2.31 2.30
N GLU A 288 16.49 1.22 1.56
CA GLU A 288 15.20 0.52 1.56
C GLU A 288 14.94 -0.18 2.90
N LEU A 289 15.93 -0.85 3.50
CA LEU A 289 15.79 -1.43 4.84
C LEU A 289 15.54 -0.37 5.90
N LYS A 290 16.07 0.85 5.74
CA LYS A 290 15.80 1.98 6.62
C LYS A 290 14.37 2.48 6.46
N ASN A 291 13.89 2.60 5.23
CA ASN A 291 12.49 2.94 4.92
C ASN A 291 11.51 1.90 5.49
N LEU A 292 11.91 0.63 5.52
CA LEU A 292 11.19 -0.48 6.16
C LEU A 292 11.42 -0.59 7.68
N ASN A 293 12.13 0.36 8.29
CA ASN A 293 12.47 0.39 9.72
C ASN A 293 13.32 -0.79 10.25
N PHE A 294 13.96 -1.57 9.38
CA PHE A 294 14.90 -2.63 9.76
C PHE A 294 16.33 -2.13 9.98
N TYR A 295 16.72 -1.02 9.33
CA TYR A 295 18.07 -0.46 9.41
C TYR A 295 18.08 0.92 10.06
N LYS A 296 18.74 1.05 11.21
CA LYS A 296 18.81 2.30 11.99
C LYS A 296 20.12 3.07 11.82
N GLY A 297 21.09 2.50 11.10
CA GLY A 297 22.40 3.11 10.88
C GLY A 297 22.41 4.19 9.79
N GLU A 298 23.60 4.74 9.55
CA GLU A 298 23.86 5.60 8.40
C GLU A 298 23.98 4.78 7.12
N ILE A 299 23.61 5.37 5.98
CA ILE A 299 23.73 4.73 4.66
C ILE A 299 25.18 4.89 4.20
N THR A 300 26.01 3.93 4.54
CA THR A 300 27.46 3.97 4.30
C THR A 300 27.86 3.34 2.97
N GLY A 301 27.01 2.47 2.42
CA GLY A 301 27.38 1.61 1.29
C GLY A 301 28.32 0.47 1.67
N PHE A 302 28.49 0.18 2.96
CA PHE A 302 29.25 -0.96 3.46
C PHE A 302 28.33 -1.98 4.16
N TYR A 303 28.43 -3.24 3.73
CA TYR A 303 27.65 -4.34 4.27
C TYR A 303 28.34 -4.93 5.51
N GLY A 304 28.31 -4.16 6.61
CA GLY A 304 28.82 -4.59 7.92
C GLY A 304 27.76 -5.28 8.79
N GLU A 305 28.09 -5.46 10.07
CA GLU A 305 27.23 -6.16 11.05
C GLU A 305 25.82 -5.55 11.17
N LEU A 306 25.70 -4.23 11.11
CA LEU A 306 24.40 -3.55 11.16
C LEU A 306 23.53 -3.88 9.94
N THR A 307 24.12 -3.91 8.75
CA THR A 307 23.42 -4.25 7.50
C THR A 307 23.01 -5.72 7.51
N GLN A 308 23.92 -6.62 7.93
CA GLN A 308 23.64 -8.05 8.07
C GLN A 308 22.52 -8.30 9.08
N HIS A 309 22.54 -7.62 10.22
CA HIS A 309 21.49 -7.72 11.23
C HIS A 309 20.13 -7.22 10.70
N ALA A 310 20.12 -6.09 10.00
CA ALA A 310 18.91 -5.56 9.39
C ALA A 310 18.34 -6.51 8.32
N VAL A 311 19.18 -7.10 7.48
CA VAL A 311 18.76 -8.11 6.51
C VAL A 311 18.20 -9.35 7.20
N PHE A 312 18.85 -9.83 8.26
CA PHE A 312 18.32 -10.95 9.05
C PHE A 312 16.95 -10.63 9.65
N LYS A 313 16.77 -9.44 10.24
CA LYS A 313 15.49 -9.02 10.81
C LYS A 313 14.39 -8.87 9.75
N PHE A 314 14.74 -8.31 8.60
CA PHE A 314 13.87 -8.29 7.44
C PHE A 314 13.48 -9.72 7.03
N GLN A 315 14.44 -10.61 6.80
CA GLN A 315 14.19 -12.00 6.41
C GLN A 315 13.29 -12.73 7.42
N GLN A 316 13.49 -12.52 8.72
CA GLN A 316 12.65 -13.09 9.78
C GLN A 316 11.21 -12.56 9.68
N SER A 317 11.02 -11.25 9.52
CA SER A 317 9.68 -10.66 9.32
C SER A 317 8.96 -11.16 8.05
N GLN A 318 9.74 -11.56 7.06
CA GLN A 318 9.26 -12.12 5.80
C GLN A 318 9.21 -13.65 5.79
N MET A 319 9.50 -14.31 6.91
CA MET A 319 9.49 -15.77 7.06
C MET A 319 10.44 -16.51 6.12
N LEU A 320 11.53 -15.85 5.71
CA LEU A 320 12.55 -16.44 4.84
C LEU A 320 13.57 -17.28 5.62
N VAL A 321 13.81 -16.92 6.88
CA VAL A 321 14.75 -17.59 7.80
C VAL A 321 14.13 -17.64 9.20
N ARG A 322 14.48 -18.66 9.98
CA ARG A 322 13.94 -18.87 11.34
C ARG A 322 14.78 -18.13 12.39
N ASP A 323 16.06 -18.44 12.36
CA ASP A 323 17.05 -18.02 13.36
C ASP A 323 18.38 -17.65 12.66
N LYS A 324 19.35 -17.17 13.43
CA LYS A 324 20.66 -16.77 12.88
C LYS A 324 21.47 -17.92 12.29
N ASN A 325 21.12 -19.17 12.60
CA ASN A 325 21.81 -20.36 12.09
C ASN A 325 21.16 -20.90 10.81
N SER A 326 20.00 -20.36 10.43
CA SER A 326 19.30 -20.71 9.21
C SER A 326 20.16 -20.37 7.98
N GLN A 327 20.16 -21.26 6.98
CA GLN A 327 20.93 -21.05 5.75
C GLN A 327 20.60 -19.71 5.09
N GLY A 328 21.61 -18.86 4.90
CA GLY A 328 21.46 -17.54 4.29
C GLY A 328 20.94 -16.43 5.23
N ALA A 329 20.82 -16.69 6.53
CA ALA A 329 20.48 -15.68 7.53
C ALA A 329 21.48 -14.51 7.49
N GLY A 330 20.95 -13.31 7.30
CA GLY A 330 21.74 -12.08 7.18
C GLY A 330 22.40 -11.88 5.82
N ASN A 331 22.25 -12.80 4.85
CA ASN A 331 22.77 -12.64 3.50
C ASN A 331 21.68 -12.13 2.55
N PHE A 332 21.97 -11.08 1.79
CA PHE A 332 21.05 -10.55 0.78
C PHE A 332 21.17 -11.36 -0.53
N GLY A 333 20.80 -12.64 -0.44
CA GLY A 333 20.76 -13.57 -1.57
C GLY A 333 19.45 -13.50 -2.36
N PRO A 334 19.28 -14.35 -3.40
CA PRO A 334 18.18 -14.25 -4.35
C PRO A 334 16.79 -14.18 -3.70
N LYS A 335 16.46 -15.11 -2.80
CA LYS A 335 15.16 -15.11 -2.10
C LYS A 335 14.86 -13.83 -1.33
N THR A 336 15.89 -13.24 -0.72
CA THR A 336 15.74 -12.03 0.08
C THR A 336 15.55 -10.82 -0.81
N ARG A 337 16.35 -10.73 -1.87
CA ARG A 337 16.20 -9.70 -2.89
C ARG A 337 14.84 -9.76 -3.54
N ASP A 338 14.43 -10.93 -3.99
CA ASP A 338 13.19 -11.10 -4.73
C ASP A 338 12.00 -10.67 -3.86
N ARG A 339 12.01 -11.02 -2.57
CA ARG A 339 11.00 -10.55 -1.60
C ARG A 339 11.05 -9.03 -1.35
N LEU A 340 12.23 -8.44 -1.27
CA LEU A 340 12.37 -6.99 -1.11
C LEU A 340 11.87 -6.23 -2.33
N ASN A 341 12.15 -6.75 -3.52
CA ASN A 341 11.67 -6.20 -4.78
C ASN A 341 10.14 -6.25 -4.85
N GLU A 342 9.51 -7.33 -4.38
CA GLU A 342 8.05 -7.43 -4.28
C GLU A 342 7.44 -6.33 -3.41
N ILE A 343 7.95 -6.14 -2.20
CA ILE A 343 7.49 -5.09 -1.29
C ILE A 343 7.65 -3.70 -1.92
N THR A 344 8.78 -3.48 -2.60
CA THR A 344 9.08 -2.23 -3.30
C THR A 344 8.12 -2.00 -4.48
N ALA A 345 7.86 -3.05 -5.27
CA ALA A 345 6.94 -3.01 -6.40
C ALA A 345 5.50 -2.72 -5.96
N THR A 346 5.00 -3.39 -4.91
CA THR A 346 3.68 -3.11 -4.33
C THR A 346 3.57 -1.67 -3.86
N ARG A 347 4.59 -1.15 -3.14
CA ARG A 347 4.58 0.24 -2.67
C ARG A 347 4.51 1.23 -3.84
N ARG A 348 5.29 1.00 -4.90
CA ARG A 348 5.29 1.83 -6.11
C ARG A 348 3.95 1.78 -6.85
N TYR A 349 3.36 0.60 -7.00
CA TYR A 349 2.03 0.44 -7.59
C TYR A 349 0.98 1.24 -6.80
N ASN A 350 0.94 1.09 -5.48
CA ASN A 350 0.00 1.82 -4.63
C ASN A 350 0.19 3.35 -4.74
N THR A 351 1.44 3.81 -4.79
CA THR A 351 1.74 5.24 -4.97
C THR A 351 1.23 5.74 -6.33
N ALA A 352 1.42 4.98 -7.40
CA ALA A 352 0.95 5.34 -8.73
C ALA A 352 -0.60 5.37 -8.80
N VAL A 353 -1.28 4.39 -8.20
CA VAL A 353 -2.75 4.34 -8.15
C VAL A 353 -3.31 5.53 -7.37
N VAL A 354 -2.70 5.89 -6.24
CA VAL A 354 -3.13 7.06 -5.45
C VAL A 354 -2.90 8.35 -6.24
N ALA A 355 -1.75 8.50 -6.91
CA ALA A 355 -1.46 9.66 -7.74
C ALA A 355 -2.47 9.82 -8.88
N ASP A 356 -2.77 8.75 -9.61
CA ASP A 356 -3.78 8.80 -10.69
C ASP A 356 -5.16 9.17 -10.15
N LYS A 357 -5.64 8.49 -9.09
CA LYS A 357 -6.94 8.82 -8.47
C LYS A 357 -7.00 10.27 -7.97
N THR A 358 -5.90 10.79 -7.45
CA THR A 358 -5.82 12.20 -7.01
C THR A 358 -5.98 13.15 -8.18
N VAL A 359 -5.26 12.92 -9.29
CA VAL A 359 -5.38 13.73 -10.51
C VAL A 359 -6.80 13.66 -11.10
N GLN A 360 -7.43 12.48 -11.11
CA GLN A 360 -8.81 12.35 -11.58
C GLN A 360 -9.78 13.12 -10.68
N TYR A 361 -9.62 13.02 -9.36
CA TYR A 361 -10.44 13.75 -8.42
C TYR A 361 -10.27 15.28 -8.58
N GLU A 362 -9.04 15.77 -8.71
CA GLU A 362 -8.75 17.18 -8.96
C GLU A 362 -9.39 17.68 -10.25
N LYS A 363 -9.32 16.91 -11.35
CA LYS A 363 -10.00 17.22 -12.61
C LYS A 363 -11.52 17.28 -12.44
N MET A 364 -12.10 16.32 -11.70
CA MET A 364 -13.55 16.29 -11.45
C MET A 364 -13.99 17.50 -10.61
N VAL A 365 -13.23 17.86 -9.58
CA VAL A 365 -13.49 19.04 -8.74
C VAL A 365 -13.36 20.33 -9.55
N ALA A 366 -12.32 20.47 -10.37
CA ALA A 366 -12.14 21.62 -11.25
C ALA A 366 -13.29 21.72 -12.28
N ALA A 367 -13.68 20.61 -12.91
CA ALA A 367 -14.80 20.57 -13.85
C ALA A 367 -16.14 20.89 -13.18
N ARG A 368 -16.33 20.47 -11.92
CA ARG A 368 -17.50 20.84 -11.11
C ARG A 368 -17.50 22.33 -10.78
N SER A 369 -16.37 22.87 -10.31
CA SER A 369 -16.23 24.29 -10.01
C SER A 369 -16.53 25.17 -11.24
N LYS A 370 -16.03 24.77 -12.42
CA LYS A 370 -16.32 25.47 -13.69
C LYS A 370 -17.80 25.42 -14.06
N ARG A 371 -18.47 24.27 -13.88
CA ARG A 371 -19.93 24.16 -14.09
C ARG A 371 -20.74 24.94 -13.06
N ASP A 372 -20.24 25.09 -11.85
CA ASP A 372 -20.91 25.84 -10.79
C ASP A 372 -20.81 27.37 -10.97
N GLN A 373 -19.91 27.85 -11.83
CA GLN A 373 -19.79 29.26 -12.22
C GLN A 373 -20.67 29.63 -13.43
N VAL A 374 -20.85 28.71 -14.38
CA VAL A 374 -21.68 28.96 -15.58
C VAL A 374 -23.18 28.85 -15.24
N ILE A 375 -23.95 29.82 -15.74
CA ILE A 375 -25.40 29.87 -15.65
C ILE A 375 -25.97 29.47 -17.01
N VAL A 376 -26.82 28.45 -17.06
CA VAL A 376 -27.28 27.86 -18.33
C VAL A 376 -28.77 28.07 -18.61
N SER A 377 -29.52 28.56 -17.63
CA SER A 377 -30.97 28.77 -17.75
C SER A 377 -31.30 30.25 -17.74
N GLU A 378 -32.32 30.63 -18.52
CA GLU A 378 -32.89 31.97 -18.40
C GLU A 378 -33.57 32.13 -17.03
N LEU A 379 -33.31 33.26 -16.36
CA LEU A 379 -33.81 33.52 -15.02
C LEU A 379 -34.62 34.80 -15.03
N ARG A 380 -35.82 34.77 -14.46
CA ARG A 380 -36.73 35.92 -14.37
C ARG A 380 -37.26 36.06 -12.96
N TYR A 381 -37.91 37.19 -12.70
CA TYR A 381 -38.58 37.41 -11.43
C TYR A 381 -39.51 36.23 -11.08
N GLY A 382 -39.40 35.73 -9.86
CA GLY A 382 -40.18 34.59 -9.38
C GLY A 382 -39.51 33.22 -9.58
N THR A 383 -38.47 33.11 -10.42
CA THR A 383 -37.72 31.86 -10.61
C THR A 383 -37.07 31.43 -9.29
N THR A 384 -37.04 30.11 -9.05
CA THR A 384 -36.31 29.51 -7.92
C THR A 384 -35.32 28.45 -8.36
N GLY A 385 -34.30 28.19 -7.54
CA GLY A 385 -33.36 27.09 -7.68
C GLY A 385 -31.90 27.53 -7.69
N HIS A 386 -31.02 26.53 -7.84
CA HIS A 386 -29.59 26.70 -7.67
C HIS A 386 -28.95 27.68 -8.67
N GLU A 387 -29.48 27.80 -9.90
CA GLU A 387 -29.02 28.78 -10.90
C GLU A 387 -29.22 30.23 -10.44
N VAL A 388 -30.28 30.51 -9.67
CA VAL A 388 -30.50 31.83 -9.07
C VAL A 388 -29.42 32.13 -8.03
N SER A 389 -29.03 31.15 -7.23
CA SER A 389 -27.96 31.34 -6.25
C SER A 389 -26.60 31.61 -6.92
N LYS A 390 -26.35 31.00 -8.09
CA LYS A 390 -25.16 31.28 -8.91
C LYS A 390 -25.18 32.71 -9.43
N LEU A 391 -26.31 33.13 -10.00
CA LEU A 391 -26.54 34.51 -10.45
C LEU A 391 -26.28 35.52 -9.33
N GLN A 392 -26.88 35.30 -8.16
CA GLN A 392 -26.73 36.20 -7.03
C GLN A 392 -25.28 36.24 -6.52
N ARG A 393 -24.56 35.11 -6.50
CA ARG A 393 -23.12 35.07 -6.16
C ARG A 393 -22.30 35.89 -7.15
N PHE A 394 -22.52 35.68 -8.44
CA PHE A 394 -21.86 36.44 -9.51
C PHE A 394 -22.13 37.95 -9.36
N LEU A 395 -23.40 38.34 -9.23
CA LEU A 395 -23.77 39.75 -9.09
C LEU A 395 -23.22 40.36 -7.80
N LYS A 396 -23.10 39.58 -6.73
CA LYS A 396 -22.50 40.03 -5.47
C LYS A 396 -21.00 40.24 -5.60
N ASP A 397 -20.30 39.31 -6.24
CA ASP A 397 -18.86 39.41 -6.53
C ASP A 397 -18.54 40.64 -7.40
N LYS A 398 -19.39 40.92 -8.39
CA LYS A 398 -19.29 42.14 -9.23
C LYS A 398 -19.81 43.41 -8.55
N GLY A 399 -20.33 43.32 -7.32
CA GLY A 399 -20.80 44.47 -6.54
C GLY A 399 -22.19 45.01 -6.90
N PHE A 400 -22.98 44.30 -7.72
CA PHE A 400 -24.35 44.70 -8.09
C PHE A 400 -25.43 44.18 -7.14
N PHE A 401 -25.14 43.11 -6.38
CA PHE A 401 -26.11 42.49 -5.47
C PHE A 401 -25.89 42.93 -4.02
N GLU A 402 -26.80 43.78 -3.54
CA GLU A 402 -26.78 44.35 -2.18
C GLU A 402 -27.39 43.41 -1.13
N GLY A 403 -27.92 42.25 -1.54
CA GLY A 403 -28.51 41.27 -0.64
C GLY A 403 -27.47 40.69 0.33
N VAL A 404 -27.83 40.68 1.61
CA VAL A 404 -27.00 40.10 2.68
C VAL A 404 -26.79 38.61 2.44
N LEU A 405 -27.87 37.90 2.09
CA LEU A 405 -27.87 36.44 1.87
C LEU A 405 -28.01 36.11 0.39
N ILE A 406 -27.25 35.11 -0.05
CA ILE A 406 -27.50 34.41 -1.30
C ILE A 406 -28.62 33.39 -1.03
N THR A 407 -29.69 33.48 -1.80
CA THR A 407 -30.85 32.58 -1.75
C THR A 407 -30.99 31.85 -3.08
N GLU A 408 -31.98 30.97 -3.15
CA GLU A 408 -32.39 30.34 -4.40
C GLU A 408 -33.61 31.04 -5.01
N TYR A 409 -33.99 32.25 -4.58
CA TYR A 409 -35.19 32.93 -5.05
C TYR A 409 -34.87 34.23 -5.78
N TYR A 410 -35.36 34.36 -7.01
CA TYR A 410 -35.22 35.55 -7.82
C TYR A 410 -36.29 36.55 -7.43
N GLY A 411 -36.01 37.33 -6.38
CA GLY A 411 -36.91 38.35 -5.85
C GLY A 411 -36.57 39.78 -6.34
N PRO A 412 -37.19 40.80 -5.73
CA PRO A 412 -37.00 42.21 -6.09
C PRO A 412 -35.54 42.65 -6.06
N VAL A 413 -34.78 42.25 -5.03
CA VAL A 413 -33.35 42.58 -4.88
C VAL A 413 -32.50 41.99 -6.00
N THR A 414 -32.79 40.75 -6.41
CA THR A 414 -32.09 40.12 -7.54
C THR A 414 -32.43 40.82 -8.86
N LYS A 415 -33.70 41.19 -9.07
CA LYS A 415 -34.13 41.94 -10.26
C LYS A 415 -33.42 43.28 -10.37
N GLU A 416 -33.34 44.02 -9.27
CA GLU A 416 -32.65 45.30 -9.23
C GLU A 416 -31.15 45.14 -9.52
N ALA A 417 -30.50 44.13 -8.94
CA ALA A 417 -29.10 43.82 -9.21
C ALA A 417 -28.86 43.49 -10.70
N VAL A 418 -29.76 42.73 -11.33
CA VAL A 418 -29.69 42.44 -12.77
C VAL A 418 -29.89 43.69 -13.61
N LEU A 419 -30.84 44.57 -13.27
CA LEU A 419 -31.02 45.85 -13.95
C LEU A 419 -29.76 46.72 -13.88
N LYS A 420 -29.15 46.83 -12.69
CA LYS A 420 -27.89 47.56 -12.48
C LYS A 420 -26.77 46.98 -13.34
N PHE A 421 -26.62 45.65 -13.33
CA PHE A 421 -25.64 44.94 -14.16
C PHE A 421 -25.87 45.15 -15.67
N GLN A 422 -27.12 45.02 -16.14
CA GLN A 422 -27.47 45.19 -17.55
C GLN A 422 -27.21 46.61 -18.04
N LYS A 423 -27.55 47.63 -17.25
CA LYS A 423 -27.23 49.03 -17.56
C LYS A 423 -25.71 49.26 -17.59
N ALA A 424 -24.98 48.75 -16.60
CA ALA A 424 -23.52 48.90 -16.53
C ALA A 424 -22.77 48.27 -17.71
N ASN A 425 -23.34 47.21 -18.30
CA ASN A 425 -22.78 46.52 -19.46
C ASN A 425 -23.46 46.92 -20.79
N ASN A 426 -24.28 47.98 -20.80
CA ASN A 426 -24.99 48.47 -21.98
C ASN A 426 -25.88 47.42 -22.69
N ILE A 427 -26.41 46.45 -21.94
CA ILE A 427 -27.35 45.44 -22.44
C ILE A 427 -28.74 46.05 -22.63
N ILE A 428 -29.10 46.98 -21.73
CA ILE A 428 -30.32 47.79 -21.78
C ILE A 428 -29.97 49.25 -21.56
N VAL A 429 -30.82 50.15 -22.05
CA VAL A 429 -30.75 51.60 -21.86
C VAL A 429 -31.77 52.07 -20.83
N SER A 430 -32.96 51.45 -20.81
CA SER A 430 -34.08 51.81 -19.94
C SER A 430 -34.71 50.59 -19.27
N GLU A 431 -35.41 50.80 -18.16
CA GLU A 431 -36.15 49.75 -17.45
C GLU A 431 -37.40 49.27 -18.20
N ASN A 432 -37.80 49.99 -19.25
CA ASN A 432 -38.89 49.61 -20.14
C ASN A 432 -38.41 48.79 -21.34
N ASP A 433 -37.11 48.57 -21.49
CA ASP A 433 -36.56 47.79 -22.60
C ASP A 433 -36.98 46.32 -22.46
N THR A 434 -37.19 45.66 -23.59
CA THR A 434 -37.54 44.23 -23.61
C THR A 434 -36.45 43.41 -22.92
N GLY A 435 -36.80 42.67 -21.86
CA GLY A 435 -35.87 41.86 -21.08
C GLY A 435 -35.17 42.60 -19.93
N ALA A 436 -35.54 43.86 -19.66
CA ALA A 436 -35.03 44.61 -18.51
C ALA A 436 -35.36 43.89 -17.19
N GLY A 437 -34.31 43.50 -16.47
CA GLY A 437 -34.42 42.77 -15.21
C GLY A 437 -34.68 41.27 -15.36
N ASP A 438 -34.61 40.73 -16.57
CA ASP A 438 -34.61 39.29 -16.85
C ASP A 438 -33.23 38.86 -17.38
N VAL A 439 -32.76 37.69 -16.96
CA VAL A 439 -31.50 37.09 -17.43
C VAL A 439 -31.80 36.23 -18.66
N GLY A 440 -31.95 36.91 -19.81
CA GLY A 440 -32.10 36.27 -21.13
C GLY A 440 -30.76 36.00 -21.84
N PRO A 441 -30.76 35.57 -23.10
CA PRO A 441 -29.57 35.09 -23.82
C PRO A 441 -28.40 36.10 -23.82
N ASN A 442 -28.67 37.36 -24.13
CA ASN A 442 -27.63 38.42 -24.13
C ASN A 442 -27.05 38.66 -22.73
N THR A 443 -27.87 38.53 -21.68
CA THR A 443 -27.40 38.71 -20.30
C THR A 443 -26.59 37.51 -19.84
N LEU A 444 -27.03 36.30 -20.19
CA LEU A 444 -26.28 35.06 -19.93
C LEU A 444 -24.91 35.07 -20.61
N GLU A 445 -24.83 35.55 -21.86
CA GLU A 445 -23.57 35.65 -22.58
C GLU A 445 -22.55 36.53 -21.84
N ILE A 446 -22.97 37.72 -21.39
CA ILE A 446 -22.08 38.62 -20.64
C ILE A 446 -21.76 38.06 -19.25
N ILE A 447 -22.72 37.44 -18.55
CA ILE A 447 -22.44 36.83 -17.24
C ILE A 447 -21.42 35.70 -17.38
N ASN A 448 -21.63 34.78 -18.33
CA ASN A 448 -20.77 33.61 -18.51
C ASN A 448 -19.39 33.95 -19.09
N THR A 449 -19.23 35.09 -19.75
CA THR A 449 -17.91 35.59 -20.19
C THR A 449 -17.14 36.30 -19.09
N LEU A 450 -17.84 36.80 -18.05
CA LEU A 450 -17.25 37.51 -16.91
C LEU A 450 -17.14 36.66 -15.62
N SER A 451 -17.64 35.42 -15.65
CA SER A 451 -17.58 34.41 -14.59
C SER A 451 -16.35 33.53 -14.75
#